data_AF-A0A9D7V728-F1
#
_entry.id   AF-A0A9D7V728-F1
#
_cell.length_a   1.000
_cell.length_b   1.000
_cell.length_c   1.000
_cell.angle_alpha   90.00
_cell.angle_beta   90.00
_cell.angle_gamma   90.00
#
_symmetry.space_group_name_H-M   'P 1'
#
loop_
_entity.id
_entity.type
_entity.pdbx_description
1 polymer ?
#
loop_
_entity_poly.entity_id
_entity_poly.type
_entity_poly.pdbx_seq_one_letter_code
_entity_poly.pdbx_strand_id
1 'polypeptide(L)' 'MLQWVYRDQPLPQEPINNSTPQESSRNQLVENLYQSGVSVPALAKQFGISKARVYQILKDRRK' A
#
# COMPACT_ATOMS: atom_id res chain seq x y z
N MET A 1 29.44 -8.70 -19.34
CA MET A 1 29.98 -7.69 -18.41
C MET A 1 28.89 -6.68 -18.07
N LEU A 2 28.09 -6.92 -17.02
CA LEU A 2 27.00 -6.01 -16.60
C LEU A 2 27.30 -5.26 -15.30
N GLN A 3 28.50 -5.44 -14.71
CA GLN A 3 28.82 -4.94 -13.37
C GLN A 3 29.46 -3.54 -13.35
N TRP A 4 29.74 -2.93 -14.51
CA TRP A 4 30.46 -1.65 -14.57
C TRP A 4 29.57 -0.40 -14.64
N VAL A 5 28.26 -0.54 -14.90
CA VAL A 5 27.35 0.62 -15.08
C VAL A 5 26.80 1.15 -13.74
N TYR A 6 26.88 0.36 -12.67
CA TYR A 6 26.32 0.72 -11.36
C TYR A 6 27.34 1.23 -10.33
N ARG A 7 28.64 1.29 -10.68
CA ARG A 7 29.73 1.53 -9.71
C ARG A 7 29.78 2.98 -9.20
N ASP A 8 29.33 3.94 -10.01
CA ASP A 8 29.47 5.39 -9.74
C ASP A 8 28.12 6.13 -9.77
N GLN A 9 27.00 5.41 -9.72
CA GLN A 9 25.69 6.06 -9.60
C GLN A 9 25.46 6.43 -8.13
N PRO A 10 25.30 7.72 -7.80
CA PRO A 10 24.89 8.09 -6.46
C PRO A 10 23.53 7.42 -6.20
N LEU A 11 23.42 6.72 -5.08
CA LEU A 11 22.14 6.20 -4.63
C LEU A 11 21.16 7.37 -4.59
N PRO A 12 19.93 7.20 -5.12
CA PRO A 12 18.92 8.24 -5.05
C PRO A 12 18.71 8.58 -3.58
N GLN A 13 19.02 9.82 -3.20
CA GLN A 13 18.93 10.29 -1.82
C GLN A 13 17.46 10.51 -1.38
N GLU A 14 16.54 10.40 -2.33
CA GLU A 14 15.10 10.53 -2.13
C GLU A 14 14.38 9.29 -2.66
N PRO A 15 13.20 8.96 -2.10
CA PRO A 15 12.40 7.87 -2.63
C PRO A 15 12.12 8.09 -4.11
N ILE A 16 12.46 7.09 -4.94
CA ILE A 16 12.19 7.07 -6.39
C ILE A 16 10.70 7.28 -6.68
N ASN A 17 9.84 7.00 -5.70
CA ASN A 17 8.41 7.12 -5.82
C ASN A 17 7.72 7.52 -4.50
N ASN A 18 6.98 8.62 -4.53
CA ASN A 18 6.06 9.05 -3.46
C ASN A 18 4.72 8.26 -3.47
N SER A 19 4.55 7.25 -4.33
CA SER A 19 3.32 6.45 -4.48
C SER A 19 3.01 5.55 -3.29
N THR A 20 3.76 5.64 -2.19
CA THR A 20 3.17 5.19 -0.93
C THR A 20 2.24 6.32 -0.52
N PRO A 21 0.92 6.24 -0.77
CA PRO A 21 0.06 7.34 -0.41
C PRO A 21 0.10 7.39 1.11
N GLN A 22 0.56 8.51 1.66
CA GLN A 22 0.34 8.90 3.05
C GLN A 22 -1.14 8.69 3.32
N GLU A 23 -1.47 7.62 4.05
CA GLU A 23 -2.81 7.14 4.40
C GLU A 23 -3.94 7.71 3.54
N SER A 24 -4.16 7.15 2.34
CA SER A 24 -5.30 7.58 1.53
C SER A 24 -6.59 7.45 2.34
N SER A 25 -7.46 8.46 2.37
CA SER A 25 -8.72 8.45 3.14
C SER A 25 -9.59 7.21 2.89
N ARG A 26 -9.45 6.59 1.70
CA ARG A 26 -10.06 5.30 1.35
C ARG A 26 -9.60 4.14 2.26
N ASN A 27 -8.33 4.07 2.63
CA ASN A 27 -7.80 3.00 3.50
C ASN A 27 -8.37 3.11 4.91
N GLN A 28 -8.45 4.33 5.46
CA GLN A 28 -9.09 4.58 6.74
C GLN A 28 -10.57 4.17 6.72
N LEU A 29 -11.29 4.44 5.62
CA LEU A 29 -12.66 3.97 5.44
C LEU A 29 -12.74 2.43 5.40
N VAL A 30 -11.81 1.76 4.73
CA VAL A 30 -11.74 0.28 4.70
C VAL A 30 -11.51 -0.27 6.11
N GLU A 31 -10.63 0.34 6.90
CA GLU A 31 -10.36 -0.06 8.29
C GLU A 31 -11.58 0.15 9.20
N ASN A 32 -12.22 1.32 9.13
CA ASN A 32 -13.39 1.64 9.93
C ASN A 32 -14.56 0.69 9.64
N LEU A 33 -14.81 0.37 8.36
CA LEU A 33 -15.85 -0.57 7.97
C LEU A 33 -15.49 -2.02 8.36
N TYR A 34 -14.21 -2.40 8.32
CA TYR A 34 -13.79 -3.70 8.81
C TYR A 34 -14.01 -3.81 10.33
N GLN A 35 -13.68 -2.77 11.10
CA GLN A 35 -13.90 -2.71 12.55
C GLN A 35 -15.39 -2.75 12.92
N SER A 36 -16.28 -2.21 12.08
CA SER A 36 -17.73 -2.32 12.28
C SER A 36 -18.32 -3.70 11.92
N GLY A 37 -17.49 -4.64 11.45
CA GLY A 37 -17.88 -6.02 11.16
C GLY A 37 -18.15 -6.31 9.68
N VAL A 38 -17.90 -5.36 8.77
CA VAL A 38 -18.04 -5.62 7.33
C VAL A 38 -16.98 -6.60 6.86
N SER A 39 -17.43 -7.67 6.20
CA SER A 39 -16.53 -8.72 5.72
C SER A 39 -15.58 -8.23 4.61
N VAL A 40 -14.34 -8.75 4.61
CA VAL A 40 -13.34 -8.52 3.56
C VAL A 40 -13.87 -8.70 2.12
N PRO A 41 -14.64 -9.75 1.76
CA PRO A 41 -15.18 -9.87 0.41
C PRO A 41 -16.17 -8.74 0.06
N ALA A 42 -16.95 -8.24 1.01
CA ALA A 42 -17.84 -7.10 0.78
C ALA A 42 -17.04 -5.82 0.55
N LEU A 43 -15.99 -5.57 1.35
CA LEU A 43 -15.08 -4.43 1.18
C LEU A 43 -14.38 -4.46 -0.18
N ALA A 44 -13.87 -5.62 -0.59
CA ALA A 44 -13.23 -5.81 -1.90
C ALA A 44 -14.17 -5.40 -3.05
N LYS A 45 -15.44 -5.85 -2.99
CA LYS A 45 -16.47 -5.50 -3.97
C LYS A 45 -16.84 -4.02 -3.93
N GLN A 46 -17.04 -3.46 -2.74
CA GLN A 46 -17.46 -2.08 -2.54
C GLN A 46 -16.41 -1.06 -3.04
N PHE A 47 -15.14 -1.34 -2.80
CA PHE A 47 -14.05 -0.44 -3.18
C PHE A 47 -13.39 -0.80 -4.52
N GLY A 48 -13.84 -1.86 -5.20
CA GLY A 48 -13.29 -2.29 -6.49
C GLY A 48 -11.82 -2.75 -6.40
N ILE A 49 -11.41 -3.32 -5.26
CA ILE A 49 -10.04 -3.77 -5.01
C ILE A 49 -9.98 -5.27 -4.71
N SER A 50 -8.80 -5.87 -4.88
CA SER A 50 -8.61 -7.29 -4.58
C SER A 50 -8.68 -7.56 -3.06
N LYS A 51 -9.09 -8.77 -2.67
CA LYS A 51 -9.06 -9.20 -1.26
C LYS A 51 -7.65 -9.10 -0.66
N ALA A 52 -6.63 -9.47 -1.44
CA ALA A 52 -5.23 -9.33 -1.06
C ALA A 52 -4.88 -7.87 -0.74
N ARG A 53 -5.38 -6.91 -1.52
CA ARG A 53 -5.20 -5.48 -1.26
C ARG A 53 -5.91 -5.04 0.02
N VAL A 54 -7.11 -5.55 0.30
CA VAL A 54 -7.80 -5.30 1.58
C VAL A 54 -6.96 -5.80 2.76
N TYR A 55 -6.44 -7.03 2.70
CA TYR A 55 -5.56 -7.55 3.77
C TYR A 55 -4.26 -6.77 3.93
N GLN A 56 -3.67 -6.24 2.84
CA GLN A 56 -2.52 -5.36 2.92
C GLN A 56 -2.84 -4.06 3.66
N ILE A 57 -3.99 -3.45 3.36
CA ILE A 57 -4.47 -2.24 4.06
C ILE A 57 -4.64 -2.53 5.55
N LEU A 58 -5.33 -3.62 5.91
CA LEU A 58 -5.55 -4.01 7.30
C LEU A 58 -4.27 -4.41 8.05
N LYS A 59 -3.20 -4.79 7.33
CA LYS A 59 -1.91 -5.23 7.90
C LYS A 59 -0.92 -4.08 8.06
N ASP A 60 -1.04 -2.98 7.32
CA ASP A 60 -0.07 -1.88 7.39
C ASP A 60 -0.15 -1.22 8.78
N ARG A 61 0.73 -1.66 9.70
CA ARG A 61 0.84 -1.18 11.09
C ARG A 61 2.00 -0.18 11.22
N ARG A 62 2.25 0.65 10.21
CA ARG A 62 3.23 1.74 10.36
C ARG A 62 2.67 2.77 11.34
N LYS A 63 2.97 2.58 12.62
CA LYS A 63 2.79 3.52 13.72
C LYS A 63 4.08 4.29 13.97
#